data_AF-A0A1I2R3Y0-F1
#
_entry.id   AF-A0A1I2R3Y0-F1
#
_cell.length_a   1.000
_cell.length_b   1.000
_cell.length_c   1.000
_cell.angle_alpha   90.00
_cell.angle_beta   90.00
_cell.angle_gamma   90.00
#
_symmetry.space_group_name_H-M   'P 1'
#
loop_
_entity.id
_entity.type
_entity.pdbx_description
1 polymer ?
#
loop_
_entity_poly.entity_id
_entity_poly.type
_entity_poly.pdbx_seq_one_letter_code
_entity_poly.pdbx_strand_id
1 'polypeptide(L)'
;MSDEVANVYAAPQAHFEALANGNSSGLGNMYPVPAEVPGWSWGAFTLNWIWAIGNRTWFGLMALIPYVGLIIAIVLGVKGREWAWQNKRWDSVEHFNRVQRRWSIWGLCLMIIPLLGIAAAVAIPAYSDHVSRKANFMVYMHAKRVASHVGAFVVNNRRLPTSLADAGVTEPLPAGVRSIELNQGSAQLEITLDGPPVAGATFYLAPSVDKEGYVNWRCMHGEVPRSLLPQDCRYSAADPFRIK
;
A
#
# COMPACT_ATOMS: atom_id res chain seq x y z
N MET A 1 80.75 -21.03 4.64
CA MET A 1 79.33 -21.29 4.91
C MET A 1 78.65 -19.94 4.85
N SER A 2 78.16 -19.57 3.68
CA SER A 2 77.56 -18.27 3.41
C SER A 2 76.06 -18.37 3.69
N ASP A 3 75.59 -17.63 4.69
CA ASP A 3 74.18 -17.55 5.04
C ASP A 3 73.39 -16.90 3.91
N GLU A 4 72.39 -17.62 3.39
CA GLU A 4 71.46 -17.13 2.39
C GLU A 4 70.54 -16.09 3.04
N VAL A 5 70.80 -14.80 2.77
CA VAL A 5 69.96 -13.71 3.24
C VAL A 5 68.61 -13.81 2.55
N ALA A 6 67.57 -14.23 3.30
CA ALA A 6 66.20 -14.26 2.81
C ALA A 6 65.83 -12.88 2.24
N ASN A 7 65.59 -12.81 0.93
CA ASN A 7 65.25 -11.57 0.26
C ASN A 7 63.85 -11.14 0.71
N VAL A 8 63.79 -10.13 1.58
CA VAL A 8 62.54 -9.56 2.11
C VAL A 8 61.68 -8.91 1.00
N TYR A 9 62.27 -8.64 -0.17
CA TYR A 9 61.57 -8.14 -1.35
C TYR A 9 61.13 -9.24 -2.32
N ALA A 10 61.30 -10.52 -1.98
CA ALA A 10 60.75 -11.61 -2.77
C ALA A 10 59.22 -11.55 -2.73
N ALA A 11 58.60 -11.49 -3.91
CA ALA A 11 57.14 -11.51 -4.02
C ALA A 11 56.59 -12.83 -3.43
N PRO A 12 55.42 -12.82 -2.77
CA PRO A 12 54.94 -14.00 -2.05
C PRO A 12 54.55 -15.10 -3.04
N GLN A 13 55.05 -16.32 -2.83
CA GLN A 13 54.81 -17.49 -3.70
C GLN A 13 53.31 -17.72 -3.98
N ALA A 14 52.44 -17.46 -3.00
CA ALA A 14 50.99 -17.56 -3.13
C ALA A 14 50.38 -16.66 -4.23
N HIS A 15 51.01 -15.54 -4.58
CA HIS A 15 50.55 -14.71 -5.71
C HIS A 15 50.84 -15.38 -7.06
N PHE A 16 51.99 -16.04 -7.18
CA PHE A 16 52.38 -16.75 -8.40
C PHE A 16 51.54 -18.00 -8.61
N GLU A 17 51.26 -18.77 -7.55
CA GLU A 17 50.37 -19.93 -7.62
C GLU A 17 48.94 -19.53 -8.02
N ALA A 18 48.41 -18.44 -7.46
CA ALA A 18 47.07 -17.96 -7.81
C ALA A 18 46.97 -17.55 -9.30
N LEU A 19 47.99 -16.87 -9.82
CA LEU A 19 48.06 -16.45 -11.23
C LEU A 19 48.33 -17.64 -12.16
N ALA A 20 49.18 -18.58 -11.76
CA ALA A 20 49.43 -19.83 -12.48
C ALA A 20 48.15 -20.66 -12.61
N ASN A 21 47.28 -20.60 -11.59
CA ASN A 21 45.97 -21.25 -11.59
C ASN A 21 44.85 -20.39 -12.21
N GLY A 22 45.17 -19.22 -12.78
CA GLY A 22 44.22 -18.33 -13.47
C GLY A 22 43.27 -17.52 -12.58
N ASN A 23 43.47 -17.49 -11.25
CA ASN A 23 42.59 -16.82 -10.30
C ASN A 23 43.17 -15.50 -9.79
N SER A 24 42.63 -14.38 -10.29
CA SER A 24 43.06 -13.03 -9.92
C SER A 24 42.33 -12.41 -8.72
N SER A 25 41.37 -13.13 -8.11
CA SER A 25 40.61 -12.59 -6.97
C SER A 25 41.53 -12.21 -5.81
N GLY A 26 41.20 -11.18 -5.03
CA GLY A 26 41.94 -10.80 -3.83
C GLY A 26 43.38 -10.32 -4.04
N LEU A 27 43.83 -10.14 -5.29
CA LEU A 27 45.17 -9.63 -5.62
C LEU A 27 45.23 -8.09 -5.70
N GLY A 28 44.10 -7.41 -5.53
CA GLY A 28 43.99 -5.96 -5.69
C GLY A 28 43.65 -5.53 -7.13
N ASN A 29 43.67 -4.22 -7.36
CA ASN A 29 43.16 -3.58 -8.58
C ASN A 29 44.14 -3.60 -9.77
N MET A 30 45.39 -4.01 -9.56
CA MET A 30 46.42 -4.05 -10.61
C MET A 30 46.36 -5.32 -11.48
N TYR A 31 45.50 -6.27 -11.12
CA TYR A 31 45.36 -7.55 -11.79
C TYR A 31 44.09 -7.60 -12.65
N PRO A 32 44.11 -8.32 -13.78
CA PRO A 32 42.98 -8.38 -14.69
C PRO A 32 41.76 -9.03 -14.02
N VAL A 33 40.60 -8.41 -14.17
CA VAL A 33 39.32 -8.94 -13.70
C VAL A 33 38.69 -9.76 -14.84
N PRO A 34 38.22 -11.00 -14.59
CA PRO A 34 37.54 -11.79 -15.61
C PRO A 34 36.28 -11.07 -16.14
N ALA A 35 35.99 -11.19 -17.44
CA ALA A 35 34.88 -10.48 -18.09
C ALA A 35 33.48 -10.81 -17.51
N GLU A 36 33.34 -11.93 -16.81
CA GLU A 36 32.10 -12.41 -16.19
C GLU A 36 31.80 -11.76 -14.81
N VAL A 37 32.79 -11.08 -14.23
CA VAL A 37 32.69 -10.49 -12.89
C VAL A 37 31.99 -9.13 -12.91
N PRO A 38 32.36 -8.17 -13.79
CA PRO A 38 31.68 -6.87 -13.89
C PRO A 38 30.19 -7.01 -14.15
N GLY A 39 29.40 -6.10 -13.58
CA GLY A 39 27.97 -6.06 -13.76
C GLY A 39 27.25 -5.39 -12.59
N TRP A 40 25.95 -5.21 -12.75
CA TRP A 40 25.14 -4.60 -11.70
C TRP A 40 25.02 -5.51 -10.46
N SER A 41 25.18 -4.92 -9.28
CA SER A 41 25.02 -5.59 -8.00
C SER A 41 23.86 -4.99 -7.21
N TRP A 42 22.71 -5.64 -7.29
CA TRP A 42 21.55 -5.24 -6.47
C TRP A 42 21.85 -5.30 -4.98
N GLY A 43 22.68 -6.25 -4.55
CA GLY A 43 23.12 -6.36 -3.16
C GLY A 43 23.99 -5.18 -2.73
N ALA A 44 24.96 -4.76 -3.55
CA ALA A 44 25.83 -3.63 -3.23
C ALA A 44 25.10 -2.28 -3.31
N PHE A 45 24.12 -2.15 -4.20
CA PHE A 45 23.31 -0.94 -4.31
C PHE A 45 22.36 -0.77 -3.11
N THR A 46 21.63 -1.82 -2.74
CA THR A 46 20.57 -1.76 -1.71
C THR A 46 21.08 -1.96 -0.29
N LEU A 47 21.99 -2.93 -0.09
CA LEU A 47 22.57 -3.28 1.20
C LEU A 47 24.00 -2.71 1.31
N ASN A 48 24.21 -1.53 0.74
CA ASN A 48 25.50 -0.88 0.53
C ASN A 48 26.51 -1.05 1.68
N TRP A 49 26.20 -0.64 2.90
CA TRP A 49 27.13 -0.77 4.03
C TRP A 49 27.34 -2.21 4.51
N ILE A 50 26.28 -3.03 4.58
CA ILE A 50 26.36 -4.45 5.00
C ILE A 50 27.18 -5.26 3.99
N TRP A 51 26.86 -5.08 2.71
CA TRP A 51 27.54 -5.70 1.60
C TRP A 51 29.00 -5.23 1.54
N ALA A 52 29.28 -3.95 1.80
CA ALA A 52 30.64 -3.41 1.84
C ALA A 52 31.50 -4.10 2.91
N ILE A 53 30.95 -4.32 4.11
CA ILE A 53 31.63 -5.05 5.18
C ILE A 53 31.88 -6.51 4.76
N GLY A 54 30.85 -7.19 4.26
CA GLY A 54 30.93 -8.61 3.87
C GLY A 54 31.91 -8.89 2.71
N ASN A 55 32.15 -7.89 1.86
CA ASN A 55 33.05 -7.97 0.69
C ASN A 55 34.33 -7.12 0.85
N ARG A 56 34.65 -6.68 2.07
CA ARG A 56 35.86 -5.90 2.40
C ARG A 56 36.06 -4.66 1.51
N THR A 57 34.97 -4.04 1.08
CA THR A 57 34.96 -2.86 0.23
C THR A 57 34.71 -1.62 1.08
N TRP A 58 35.71 -1.22 1.87
CA TRP A 58 35.59 -0.18 2.90
C TRP A 58 35.15 1.19 2.36
N PHE A 59 35.51 1.52 1.13
CA PHE A 59 35.04 2.72 0.43
C PHE A 59 33.50 2.79 0.39
N GLY A 60 32.82 1.65 0.35
CA GLY A 60 31.37 1.56 0.36
C GLY A 60 30.70 2.03 1.65
N LEU A 61 31.44 2.19 2.76
CA LEU A 61 30.89 2.72 4.01
C LEU A 61 30.52 4.20 3.91
N MET A 62 31.06 4.93 2.93
CA MET A 62 30.63 6.30 2.64
C MET A 62 29.16 6.38 2.18
N ALA A 63 28.54 5.25 1.85
CA ALA A 63 27.10 5.16 1.62
C ALA A 63 26.25 5.62 2.82
N LEU A 64 26.82 5.65 4.04
CA LEU A 64 26.14 6.12 5.25
C LEU A 64 26.11 7.65 5.39
N ILE A 65 26.88 8.37 4.60
CA ILE A 65 26.92 9.84 4.63
C ILE A 65 25.68 10.36 3.90
N PRO A 66 24.86 11.24 4.52
CA PRO A 66 23.71 11.84 3.84
C PRO A 66 24.09 12.52 2.53
N TYR A 67 23.21 12.45 1.52
CA TYR A 67 23.38 12.98 0.15
C TYR A 67 24.50 12.32 -0.68
N VAL A 68 25.71 12.21 -0.14
CA VAL A 68 26.84 11.48 -0.76
C VAL A 68 26.51 10.00 -0.93
N GLY A 69 25.78 9.45 0.04
CA GLY A 69 25.49 8.04 0.11
C GLY A 69 24.70 7.51 -1.08
N LEU A 70 23.82 8.32 -1.67
CA LEU A 70 23.08 7.94 -2.87
C LEU A 70 24.02 7.77 -4.08
N ILE A 71 24.99 8.67 -4.24
CA ILE A 71 26.00 8.59 -5.30
C ILE A 71 26.85 7.34 -5.09
N ILE A 72 27.33 7.12 -3.87
CA ILE A 72 28.14 5.94 -3.52
C ILE A 72 27.35 4.64 -3.70
N ALA A 73 26.06 4.61 -3.37
CA ALA A 73 25.21 3.45 -3.59
C ALA A 73 25.13 3.09 -5.08
N ILE A 74 24.96 4.06 -5.97
CA ILE A 74 24.95 3.84 -7.42
C ILE A 74 26.32 3.33 -7.89
N VAL A 75 27.41 3.94 -7.42
CA VAL A 75 28.77 3.51 -7.76
C VAL A 75 29.03 2.08 -7.28
N LEU A 76 28.56 1.71 -6.09
CA LEU A 76 28.60 0.33 -5.59
C LEU A 76 27.73 -0.61 -6.43
N GLY A 77 26.58 -0.15 -6.93
CA GLY A 77 25.75 -0.90 -7.86
C GLY A 77 26.51 -1.26 -9.14
N VAL A 78 27.27 -0.33 -9.72
CA VAL A 78 28.01 -0.53 -10.98
C VAL A 78 29.35 -1.25 -10.75
N LYS A 79 30.18 -0.77 -9.81
CA LYS A 79 31.56 -1.22 -9.60
C LYS A 79 31.75 -2.18 -8.43
N GLY A 80 30.72 -2.38 -7.60
CA GLY A 80 30.83 -3.19 -6.39
C GLY A 80 31.34 -4.61 -6.67
N ARG A 81 30.87 -5.27 -7.73
CA ARG A 81 31.36 -6.62 -8.06
C ARG A 81 32.84 -6.67 -8.38
N GLU A 82 33.36 -5.68 -9.11
CA GLU A 82 34.79 -5.56 -9.38
C GLU A 82 35.59 -5.35 -8.09
N TRP A 83 35.14 -4.43 -7.24
CA TRP A 83 35.80 -4.16 -5.96
C TRP A 83 35.76 -5.38 -5.02
N ALA A 84 34.64 -6.10 -4.95
CA ALA A 84 34.52 -7.33 -4.17
C ALA A 84 35.45 -8.45 -4.67
N TRP A 85 35.66 -8.53 -5.99
CA TRP A 85 36.62 -9.45 -6.59
C TRP A 85 38.06 -9.07 -6.23
N GLN A 86 38.40 -7.79 -6.27
CA GLN A 86 39.74 -7.29 -5.96
C GLN A 86 40.08 -7.36 -4.47
N ASN A 87 39.11 -7.15 -3.58
CA ASN A 87 39.32 -7.00 -2.13
C ASN A 87 39.29 -8.32 -1.34
N LYS A 88 38.77 -9.41 -1.91
CA LYS A 88 38.57 -10.69 -1.23
C LYS A 88 38.93 -11.87 -2.13
N ARG A 89 39.55 -12.90 -1.54
CA ARG A 89 39.85 -14.17 -2.22
C ARG A 89 38.57 -15.00 -2.39
N TRP A 90 38.39 -15.54 -3.60
CA TRP A 90 37.28 -16.40 -3.99
C TRP A 90 37.82 -17.66 -4.65
N ASP A 91 37.18 -18.81 -4.44
CA ASP A 91 37.70 -20.08 -4.97
C ASP A 91 37.62 -20.15 -6.51
N SER A 92 36.55 -19.58 -7.09
CA SER A 92 36.34 -19.52 -8.53
C SER A 92 35.36 -18.39 -8.89
N VAL A 93 35.26 -18.06 -10.19
CA VAL A 93 34.28 -17.09 -10.71
C VAL A 93 32.85 -17.57 -10.46
N GLU A 94 32.59 -18.86 -10.58
CA GLU A 94 31.28 -19.47 -10.28
C GLU A 94 30.96 -19.35 -8.80
N HIS A 95 31.93 -19.58 -7.91
CA HIS A 95 31.71 -19.40 -6.47
C HIS A 95 31.33 -17.95 -6.15
N PHE A 96 32.07 -16.98 -6.69
CA PHE A 96 31.76 -15.56 -6.55
C PHE A 96 30.35 -15.23 -7.05
N ASN A 97 30.00 -15.65 -8.27
CA ASN A 97 28.69 -15.39 -8.87
C ASN A 97 27.54 -15.99 -8.06
N ARG A 98 27.70 -17.20 -7.49
CA ARG A 98 26.71 -17.79 -6.58
C ARG A 98 26.47 -16.92 -5.34
N VAL A 99 27.54 -16.40 -4.73
CA VAL A 99 27.43 -15.55 -3.53
C VAL A 99 26.83 -14.18 -3.88
N GLN A 100 27.28 -13.54 -4.95
CA GLN A 100 26.73 -12.24 -5.39
C GLN A 100 25.26 -12.34 -5.80
N ARG A 101 24.83 -13.48 -6.37
CA ARG A 101 23.42 -13.72 -6.66
C ARG A 101 22.57 -13.75 -5.38
N ARG A 102 23.04 -14.39 -4.31
CA ARG A 102 22.35 -14.38 -3.02
C ARG A 102 22.24 -12.98 -2.44
N TRP A 103 23.33 -12.20 -2.47
CA TRP A 103 23.30 -10.79 -2.08
C TRP A 103 22.29 -9.98 -2.88
N SER A 104 22.20 -10.24 -4.18
CA SER A 104 21.27 -9.54 -5.08
C SER A 104 19.81 -9.90 -4.81
N ILE A 105 19.52 -11.17 -4.53
CA ILE A 105 18.17 -11.61 -4.15
C ILE A 105 17.74 -10.94 -2.84
N TRP A 106 18.57 -11.01 -1.80
CA TRP A 106 18.26 -10.39 -0.51
C TRP A 106 18.09 -8.88 -0.64
N GLY A 107 18.97 -8.22 -1.40
CA GLY A 107 18.87 -6.79 -1.67
C GLY A 107 17.57 -6.39 -2.36
N LEU A 108 17.16 -7.13 -3.39
CA LEU A 108 15.90 -6.91 -4.08
C LEU A 108 14.68 -7.18 -3.18
N CYS A 109 14.68 -8.28 -2.42
CA CYS A 109 13.56 -8.60 -1.52
C CYS A 109 13.36 -7.50 -0.46
N LEU A 110 14.45 -7.04 0.16
CA LEU A 110 14.39 -6.00 1.19
C LEU A 110 14.00 -4.62 0.62
N MET A 111 14.21 -4.39 -0.67
CA MET A 111 13.75 -3.17 -1.35
C MET A 111 12.28 -3.25 -1.79
N ILE A 112 11.87 -4.36 -2.42
CA ILE A 112 10.55 -4.49 -3.06
C ILE A 112 9.44 -4.79 -2.06
N ILE A 113 9.66 -5.64 -1.05
CA ILE A 113 8.60 -6.03 -0.11
C ILE A 113 8.05 -4.82 0.67
N PRO A 114 8.88 -3.94 1.28
CA PRO A 114 8.37 -2.76 1.96
C PRO A 114 7.67 -1.79 1.02
N LEU A 115 8.19 -1.62 -0.21
CA LEU A 115 7.57 -0.76 -1.22
C LEU A 115 6.15 -1.24 -1.57
N LEU A 116 5.98 -2.55 -1.78
CA LEU A 116 4.66 -3.15 -2.00
C LEU A 116 3.75 -3.01 -0.77
N GLY A 117 4.30 -3.16 0.43
CA GLY A 117 3.56 -2.96 1.68
C GLY A 117 3.02 -1.53 1.83
N ILE A 118 3.85 -0.52 1.56
CA ILE A 118 3.44 0.89 1.58
C ILE A 118 2.40 1.17 0.49
N ALA A 119 2.64 0.69 -0.73
CA ALA A 119 1.70 0.85 -1.83
C ALA A 119 0.34 0.23 -1.50
N ALA A 120 0.32 -0.98 -0.92
CA ALA A 120 -0.90 -1.65 -0.48
C ALA A 120 -1.60 -0.89 0.66
N ALA A 121 -0.86 -0.40 1.65
CA ALA A 121 -1.43 0.37 2.77
C ALA A 121 -2.14 1.65 2.30
N VAL A 122 -1.66 2.29 1.23
CA VAL A 122 -2.31 3.47 0.62
C VAL A 122 -3.45 3.07 -0.32
N ALA A 123 -3.27 2.02 -1.12
CA ALA A 123 -4.25 1.62 -2.14
C ALA A 123 -5.50 0.93 -1.57
N ILE A 124 -5.36 0.12 -0.51
CA ILE A 124 -6.47 -0.67 0.06
C ILE A 124 -7.62 0.23 0.57
N PRO A 125 -7.38 1.27 1.40
CA PRO A 125 -8.46 2.14 1.89
C PRO A 125 -9.17 2.90 0.76
N ALA A 126 -8.42 3.38 -0.23
CA ALA A 126 -8.99 4.06 -1.39
C ALA A 126 -9.87 3.12 -2.23
N TYR A 127 -9.46 1.85 -2.38
CA TYR A 127 -10.26 0.85 -3.08
C TYR A 127 -11.55 0.48 -2.31
N SER A 128 -11.49 0.36 -0.98
CA SER A 128 -12.67 0.05 -0.16
C SER A 128 -13.76 1.11 -0.25
N ASP A 129 -13.39 2.39 -0.35
CA ASP A 129 -14.38 3.48 -0.48
C ASP A 129 -15.23 3.35 -1.75
N HIS A 130 -14.63 2.96 -2.87
CA HIS A 130 -15.36 2.75 -4.13
C HIS A 130 -16.34 1.59 -4.05
N VAL A 131 -15.97 0.50 -3.37
CA VAL A 131 -16.84 -0.65 -3.17
C VAL A 131 -17.98 -0.30 -2.20
N SER A 132 -17.67 0.33 -1.07
CA SER A 132 -18.66 0.76 -0.08
C SER A 132 -19.65 1.76 -0.64
N ARG A 133 -19.23 2.71 -1.49
CA ARG A 133 -20.15 3.63 -2.17
C ARG A 133 -21.16 2.93 -3.06
N LYS A 134 -20.75 1.88 -3.79
CA LYS A 134 -21.66 1.07 -4.63
C LYS A 134 -22.65 0.28 -3.77
N ALA A 135 -22.17 -0.32 -2.67
CA ALA A 135 -23.04 -1.02 -1.73
C ALA A 135 -24.06 -0.07 -1.08
N ASN A 136 -23.61 1.10 -0.61
CA ASN A 136 -24.48 2.11 -0.01
C ASN A 136 -25.47 2.72 -1.01
N PHE A 137 -25.14 2.77 -2.30
CA PHE A 137 -26.10 3.17 -3.34
C PHE A 137 -27.27 2.17 -3.42
N MET A 138 -27.02 0.86 -3.29
CA MET A 138 -28.09 -0.15 -3.26
C MET A 138 -28.97 0.00 -2.03
N VAL A 139 -28.36 0.25 -0.86
CA VAL A 139 -29.09 0.56 0.38
C VAL A 139 -29.96 1.82 0.22
N TYR A 140 -29.40 2.89 -0.36
CA TYR A 140 -30.13 4.12 -0.66
C TYR A 140 -31.35 3.87 -1.55
N MET A 141 -31.21 3.09 -2.62
CA MET A 141 -32.32 2.78 -3.52
C MET A 141 -33.43 1.97 -2.81
N HIS A 142 -33.06 1.06 -1.91
CA HIS A 142 -34.03 0.35 -1.08
C HIS A 142 -34.74 1.31 -0.11
N ALA A 143 -33.99 2.17 0.58
CA ALA A 143 -34.55 3.18 1.48
C ALA A 143 -35.51 4.13 0.74
N LYS A 144 -35.18 4.53 -0.50
CA LYS A 144 -36.06 5.34 -1.35
C LYS A 144 -37.36 4.63 -1.72
N ARG A 145 -37.33 3.30 -1.94
CA ARG A 145 -38.54 2.49 -2.14
C ARG A 145 -39.41 2.52 -0.88
N VAL A 146 -38.84 2.24 0.29
CA VAL A 146 -39.55 2.33 1.58
C VAL A 146 -40.18 3.71 1.77
N ALA A 147 -39.43 4.78 1.48
CA ALA A 147 -39.92 6.15 1.54
C ALA A 147 -41.12 6.40 0.60
N SER A 148 -41.09 5.84 -0.60
CA SER A 148 -42.21 5.90 -1.55
C SER A 148 -43.48 5.25 -0.98
N HIS A 149 -43.36 4.08 -0.33
CA HIS A 149 -44.48 3.40 0.33
C HIS A 149 -45.05 4.22 1.48
N VAL A 150 -44.18 4.77 2.34
CA VAL A 150 -44.59 5.67 3.43
C VAL A 150 -45.28 6.92 2.88
N GLY A 151 -44.73 7.52 1.82
CA GLY A 151 -45.33 8.69 1.16
C GLY A 151 -46.73 8.40 0.60
N ALA A 152 -46.91 7.26 -0.08
CA ALA A 152 -48.21 6.83 -0.60
C ALA A 152 -49.23 6.62 0.53
N PHE A 153 -48.80 6.02 1.64
CA PHE A 153 -49.64 5.86 2.83
C PHE A 153 -50.07 7.22 3.41
N VAL A 154 -49.15 8.17 3.54
CA VAL A 154 -49.45 9.51 4.07
C VAL A 154 -50.45 10.25 3.18
N VAL A 155 -50.29 10.17 1.85
CA VAL A 155 -51.21 10.80 0.89
C VAL A 155 -52.62 10.19 0.96
N ASN A 156 -52.72 8.86 1.06
CA ASN A 156 -54.02 8.17 1.07
C ASN A 156 -54.75 8.26 2.42
N ASN A 157 -54.02 8.16 3.53
CA ASN A 157 -54.60 8.01 4.86
C ASN A 157 -54.56 9.30 5.69
N ARG A 158 -53.85 10.33 5.22
CA ARG A 158 -53.65 11.62 5.90
C ARG A 158 -53.09 11.49 7.33
N ARG A 159 -52.34 10.43 7.60
CA ARG A 159 -51.67 10.16 8.87
C ARG A 159 -50.34 9.45 8.64
N LEU A 160 -49.43 9.55 9.60
CA LEU A 160 -48.20 8.77 9.58
C LEU A 160 -48.48 7.29 9.92
N PRO A 161 -47.78 6.34 9.28
CA PRO A 161 -47.86 4.95 9.65
C PRO A 161 -47.16 4.72 11.00
N THR A 162 -47.79 3.94 11.87
CA THR A 162 -47.23 3.57 13.18
C THR A 162 -46.09 2.55 13.05
N SER A 163 -46.13 1.74 11.99
CA SER A 163 -45.09 0.79 11.62
C SER A 163 -44.86 0.80 10.10
N LEU A 164 -43.69 0.37 9.64
CA LEU A 164 -43.43 0.23 8.20
C LEU A 164 -44.35 -0.80 7.53
N ALA A 165 -44.79 -1.81 8.28
CA ALA A 165 -45.75 -2.81 7.81
C ALA A 165 -47.11 -2.17 7.44
N ASP A 166 -47.56 -1.14 8.18
CA ASP A 166 -48.80 -0.40 7.86
C ASP A 166 -48.70 0.32 6.50
N ALA A 167 -47.49 0.72 6.10
CA ALA A 167 -47.21 1.31 4.80
C ALA A 167 -47.03 0.26 3.68
N GLY A 168 -47.25 -1.03 3.97
CA GLY A 168 -47.07 -2.13 3.03
C GLY A 168 -45.62 -2.56 2.82
N VAL A 169 -44.70 -2.16 3.71
CA VAL A 169 -43.30 -2.58 3.67
C VAL A 169 -43.16 -3.83 4.54
N THR A 170 -43.28 -4.98 3.90
CA THR A 170 -43.17 -6.31 4.53
C THR A 170 -41.92 -7.07 4.08
N GLU A 171 -41.15 -6.50 3.14
CA GLU A 171 -39.91 -7.09 2.66
C GLU A 171 -38.82 -7.07 3.75
N PRO A 172 -37.98 -8.12 3.83
CA PRO A 172 -36.87 -8.14 4.78
C PRO A 172 -35.85 -7.06 4.44
N LEU A 173 -35.13 -6.57 5.47
CA LEU A 173 -34.06 -5.59 5.28
C LEU A 173 -32.97 -6.15 4.36
N PRO A 174 -32.48 -5.35 3.40
CA PRO A 174 -31.42 -5.78 2.50
C PRO A 174 -30.10 -5.93 3.25
N ALA A 175 -29.19 -6.70 2.67
CA ALA A 175 -27.83 -6.82 3.20
C ALA A 175 -27.17 -5.42 3.32
N GLY A 176 -26.56 -5.14 4.47
CA GLY A 176 -25.92 -3.87 4.77
C GLY A 176 -26.81 -2.84 5.48
N VAL A 177 -28.08 -3.17 5.78
CA VAL A 177 -28.98 -2.36 6.62
C VAL A 177 -29.22 -3.05 7.94
N ARG A 178 -28.97 -2.33 9.04
CA ARG A 178 -29.24 -2.77 10.41
C ARG A 178 -30.68 -2.49 10.82
N SER A 179 -31.15 -1.26 10.58
CA SER A 179 -32.52 -0.86 10.87
C SER A 179 -32.98 0.26 9.96
N ILE A 180 -34.30 0.35 9.76
CA ILE A 180 -34.97 1.50 9.16
C ILE A 180 -36.08 1.91 10.12
N GLU A 181 -36.00 3.12 10.64
CA GLU A 181 -36.91 3.65 11.65
C GLU A 181 -37.58 4.91 11.15
N LEU A 182 -38.88 5.05 11.45
CA LEU A 182 -39.64 6.26 11.09
C LEU A 182 -39.82 7.14 12.32
N ASN A 183 -39.29 8.36 12.25
CA ASN A 183 -39.52 9.36 13.27
C ASN A 183 -40.95 9.89 13.18
N GLN A 184 -41.76 9.60 14.20
CA GLN A 184 -43.18 9.97 14.26
C GLN A 184 -43.43 11.49 14.38
N GLY A 185 -42.43 12.27 14.81
CA GLY A 185 -42.55 13.72 14.94
C GLY A 185 -42.16 14.49 13.68
N SER A 186 -41.15 14.02 12.95
CA SER A 186 -40.59 14.70 11.77
C SER A 186 -40.90 14.03 10.43
N ALA A 187 -41.51 12.84 10.46
CA ALA A 187 -41.73 11.96 9.30
C ALA A 187 -40.45 11.55 8.57
N GLN A 188 -39.28 11.72 9.20
CA GLN A 188 -37.99 11.34 8.63
C GLN A 188 -37.73 9.85 8.82
N LEU A 189 -37.21 9.20 7.79
CA LEU A 189 -36.66 7.85 7.90
C LEU A 189 -35.20 7.93 8.30
N GLU A 190 -34.85 7.20 9.35
CA GLU A 190 -33.49 6.97 9.82
C GLU A 190 -33.04 5.58 9.37
N ILE A 191 -31.92 5.53 8.63
CA ILE A 191 -31.37 4.30 8.09
C ILE A 191 -30.02 4.05 8.75
N THR A 192 -29.91 2.95 9.47
CA THR A 192 -28.69 2.51 10.13
C THR A 192 -27.98 1.46 9.27
N LEU A 193 -26.72 1.71 8.93
CA LEU A 193 -25.92 0.76 8.14
C LEU A 193 -25.35 -0.35 9.02
N ASP A 194 -25.16 -1.55 8.47
CA ASP A 194 -24.54 -2.69 9.18
C ASP A 194 -23.15 -3.06 8.64
N GLY A 195 -22.73 -2.45 7.52
CA GLY A 195 -21.49 -2.80 6.82
C GLY A 195 -20.32 -1.83 7.06
N PRO A 196 -19.06 -2.32 7.00
CA PRO A 196 -17.88 -1.45 7.06
C PRO A 196 -17.79 -0.51 5.83
N PRO A 197 -17.11 0.64 5.96
CA PRO A 197 -16.42 1.15 7.16
C PRO A 197 -17.34 1.88 8.15
N VAL A 198 -18.65 1.92 7.91
CA VAL A 198 -19.62 2.79 8.61
C VAL A 198 -20.70 1.99 9.34
N ALA A 199 -20.35 0.81 9.85
CA ALA A 199 -21.30 -0.04 10.57
C ALA A 199 -21.81 0.69 11.83
N GLY A 200 -23.14 0.81 11.95
CA GLY A 200 -23.83 1.56 13.00
C GLY A 200 -24.07 3.03 12.69
N ALA A 201 -23.43 3.59 11.66
CA ALA A 201 -23.64 4.98 11.26
C ALA A 201 -24.98 5.16 10.53
N THR A 202 -25.58 6.33 10.68
CA THR A 202 -26.91 6.64 10.15
C THR A 202 -26.90 7.70 9.04
N PHE A 203 -27.85 7.57 8.12
CA PHE A 203 -28.24 8.63 7.20
C PHE A 203 -29.76 8.75 7.18
N TYR A 204 -30.26 9.87 6.68
CA TYR A 204 -31.67 10.24 6.82
C TYR A 204 -32.34 10.50 5.46
N LEU A 205 -33.60 10.11 5.34
CA LEU A 205 -34.49 10.55 4.26
C LEU A 205 -35.62 11.39 4.84
N ALA A 206 -35.71 12.64 4.41
CA ALA A 206 -36.69 13.59 4.92
C ALA A 206 -37.74 13.94 3.84
N PRO A 207 -39.05 13.89 4.16
CA PRO A 207 -40.11 14.18 3.20
C PRO A 207 -40.27 15.70 3.02
N SER A 208 -40.26 16.14 1.77
CA SER A 208 -40.49 17.51 1.34
C SER A 208 -41.71 17.51 0.44
N VAL A 209 -42.71 18.31 0.78
CA VAL A 209 -43.87 18.51 -0.10
C VAL A 209 -43.51 19.59 -1.11
N ASP A 210 -43.88 19.41 -2.37
CA ASP A 210 -43.77 20.49 -3.37
C ASP A 210 -45.05 21.33 -3.44
N LYS A 211 -45.03 22.39 -4.27
CA LYS A 211 -46.18 23.29 -4.43
C LYS A 211 -47.42 22.60 -5.01
N GLU A 212 -47.23 21.46 -5.67
CA GLU A 212 -48.27 20.65 -6.30
C GLU A 212 -48.85 19.61 -5.34
N GLY A 213 -48.27 19.46 -4.15
CA GLY A 213 -48.73 18.55 -3.10
C GLY A 213 -48.11 17.16 -3.19
N TYR A 214 -47.11 16.93 -4.05
CA TYR A 214 -46.41 15.65 -4.11
C TYR A 214 -45.32 15.56 -3.02
N VAL A 215 -45.23 14.37 -2.42
CA VAL A 215 -44.22 14.07 -1.40
C VAL A 215 -42.92 13.63 -2.08
N ASN A 216 -41.95 14.52 -2.10
CA ASN A 216 -40.58 14.25 -2.52
C ASN A 216 -39.72 13.86 -1.32
N TRP A 217 -38.68 13.05 -1.52
CA TRP A 217 -37.80 12.63 -0.42
C TRP A 217 -36.38 13.12 -0.66
N ARG A 218 -35.87 13.92 0.27
CA ARG A 218 -34.51 14.46 0.25
C ARG A 218 -33.60 13.59 1.11
N CYS A 219 -32.45 13.23 0.56
CA CYS A 219 -31.42 12.51 1.32
C CYS A 219 -30.52 13.48 2.08
N MET A 220 -30.18 13.12 3.32
CA MET A 220 -29.31 13.88 4.20
C MET A 220 -28.26 12.94 4.79
N HIS A 221 -27.00 13.33 4.72
CA HIS A 221 -25.93 12.60 5.37
C HIS A 221 -25.94 12.90 6.87
N GLY A 222 -25.91 11.84 7.68
CA GLY A 222 -25.74 11.93 9.13
C GLY A 222 -24.27 11.69 9.49
N GLU A 223 -24.03 10.61 10.20
CA GLU A 223 -22.70 10.13 10.59
C GLU A 223 -21.93 9.49 9.42
N VAL A 224 -22.66 9.03 8.39
CA VAL A 224 -22.05 8.47 7.18
C VAL A 224 -21.37 9.59 6.36
N PRO A 225 -20.07 9.47 6.03
CA PRO A 225 -19.38 10.44 5.19
C PRO A 225 -20.04 10.61 3.82
N ARG A 226 -20.14 11.86 3.34
CA ARG A 226 -20.73 12.20 2.04
C ARG A 226 -20.09 11.45 0.85
N SER A 227 -18.82 11.05 0.95
CA SER A 227 -18.10 10.31 -0.10
C SER A 227 -18.65 8.90 -0.30
N LEU A 228 -19.24 8.32 0.75
CA LEU A 228 -19.79 6.97 0.76
C LEU A 228 -21.27 6.92 0.43
N LEU A 229 -21.91 8.06 0.18
CA LEU A 229 -23.32 8.15 -0.22
C LEU A 229 -23.45 8.62 -1.69
N PRO A 230 -24.64 8.44 -2.30
CA PRO A 230 -24.96 9.03 -3.59
C PRO A 230 -24.91 10.56 -3.56
N GLN A 231 -24.74 11.20 -4.72
CA GLN A 231 -24.68 12.67 -4.81
C GLN A 231 -25.96 13.37 -4.32
N ASP A 232 -27.09 12.67 -4.32
CA ASP A 232 -28.36 13.15 -3.78
C ASP A 232 -28.29 13.47 -2.27
N CYS A 233 -27.41 12.78 -1.53
CA CYS A 233 -27.23 12.91 -0.08
C CYS A 233 -26.23 14.01 0.29
N ARG A 234 -26.31 15.18 -0.37
CA ARG A 234 -25.37 16.30 -0.18
C ARG A 234 -25.66 17.18 1.03
N TYR A 235 -26.86 17.11 1.58
CA TYR A 235 -27.32 17.95 2.69
C TYR A 235 -26.95 17.32 4.03
N SER A 236 -26.64 18.11 5.05
CA SER A 236 -26.33 17.58 6.39
C SER A 236 -27.60 17.44 7.22
N ALA A 237 -27.73 16.36 7.99
CA ALA A 237 -28.78 16.20 9.00
C ALA A 237 -28.85 17.36 10.01
N ALA A 238 -27.75 18.09 10.20
CA ALA A 238 -27.67 19.26 11.07
C ALA A 238 -28.26 20.54 10.43
N ASP A 239 -28.53 20.54 9.12
CA ASP A 239 -29.13 21.69 8.44
C ASP A 239 -30.62 21.79 8.82
N PRO A 240 -31.14 23.00 9.14
CA PRO A 240 -32.53 23.16 9.55
C PRO A 240 -33.49 22.72 8.44
N PHE A 241 -34.13 21.57 8.66
CA PHE A 241 -35.13 21.02 7.77
C PHE A 241 -36.46 21.76 7.97
N ARG A 242 -36.74 22.77 7.14
CA ARG A 242 -38.11 23.29 6.98
C ARG A 242 -38.73 22.69 5.74
N ILE A 243 -39.80 21.93 5.95
CA ILE A 243 -40.84 21.71 4.93
C ILE A 243 -41.35 23.13 4.60
N LYS A 244 -41.07 23.61 3.38
CA LYS A 244 -41.71 24.83 2.86
C LYS A 244 -42.94 24.43 2.07
#